data_AF-A0A6C0RBF1-F1
#
_entry.id   AF-A0A6C0RBF1-F1
#
_cell.length_a   1.000
_cell.length_b   1.000
_cell.length_c   1.000
_cell.angle_alpha   90.00
_cell.angle_beta   90.00
_cell.angle_gamma   90.00
#
_symmetry.space_group_name_H-M   'P 1'
#
loop_
_entity.id
_entity.type
_entity.pdbx_description
1 polymer ?
#
loop_
_entity_poly.entity_id
_entity_poly.type
_entity_poly.pdbx_seq_one_letter_code
_entity_poly.pdbx_strand_id
1 'polypeptide(L)'
;MEELKDIAPNLSKIKKENAFGTPKNYFDDFSARMQMQIEAEKHVADNKEFKIINLLKPALGLAASFAIIFMLVYIPLKTFIPQQQVIETTASADYPDSQMHSILEGLDESSFFSLLESDDNGNTFSDDDLMAYVSTNFSTYEIFEYTEE
;
A
#
# COMPACT_ATOMS: atom_id res chain seq x y z
N MET A 1 -59.92 -52.65 22.25
CA MET A 1 -59.68 -54.03 21.76
C MET A 1 -60.16 -54.23 20.32
N GLU A 2 -61.24 -53.57 19.89
CA GLU A 2 -61.72 -53.65 18.49
C GLU A 2 -60.74 -53.08 17.46
N GLU A 3 -60.08 -51.96 17.76
CA GLU A 3 -59.12 -51.34 16.84
C GLU A 3 -57.97 -52.28 16.45
N LEU A 4 -57.46 -53.07 17.40
CA LEU A 4 -56.38 -54.03 17.15
C LEU A 4 -56.82 -55.19 16.24
N LYS A 5 -58.11 -55.59 16.29
CA LYS A 5 -58.66 -56.66 15.44
C LYS A 5 -58.74 -56.24 13.98
N ASP A 6 -58.92 -54.95 13.70
CA ASP A 6 -59.07 -54.42 12.35
C ASP A 6 -57.72 -54.06 11.70
N ILE A 7 -56.75 -53.61 12.52
CA ILE A 7 -55.42 -53.19 12.05
C ILE A 7 -54.45 -54.38 11.88
N ALA A 8 -54.52 -55.40 12.74
CA ALA A 8 -53.65 -56.58 12.70
C ALA A 8 -53.62 -57.33 11.34
N PRO A 9 -54.75 -57.63 10.67
CA PRO A 9 -54.72 -58.30 9.37
C PRO A 9 -54.10 -57.45 8.27
N ASN A 10 -54.10 -56.11 8.40
CA ASN A 10 -53.44 -55.21 7.45
C ASN A 10 -51.93 -55.15 7.70
N LEU A 11 -51.49 -55.09 8.96
CA LEU A 11 -50.07 -55.16 9.32
C LEU A 11 -49.42 -56.49 8.92
N SER A 12 -50.15 -57.60 9.03
CA SER A 12 -49.71 -58.93 8.61
C SER A 12 -49.44 -59.04 7.11
N LYS A 13 -50.04 -58.18 6.26
CA LYS A 13 -49.84 -58.18 4.81
C LYS A 13 -48.59 -57.41 4.39
N ILE A 14 -48.02 -56.60 5.27
CA ILE A 14 -46.80 -55.84 5.00
C ILE A 14 -45.62 -56.82 4.99
N LYS A 15 -44.82 -56.79 3.91
CA LYS A 15 -43.60 -57.61 3.84
C LYS A 15 -42.66 -57.24 4.98
N LYS A 16 -42.11 -58.25 5.65
CA LYS A 16 -41.05 -58.10 6.67
C LYS A 16 -39.70 -57.84 6.01
N GLU A 17 -39.64 -56.84 5.14
CA GLU A 17 -38.40 -56.38 4.50
C GLU A 17 -38.01 -55.02 5.08
N ASN A 18 -36.71 -54.79 5.21
CA ASN A 18 -36.22 -53.52 5.73
C ASN A 18 -36.34 -52.47 4.61
N ALA A 19 -37.30 -51.56 4.73
CA ALA A 19 -37.50 -50.45 3.80
C ALA A 19 -36.36 -49.42 3.82
N PHE A 20 -35.47 -49.46 4.82
CA PHE A 20 -34.34 -48.55 4.98
C PHE A 20 -32.99 -49.22 4.69
N GLY A 21 -32.97 -50.19 3.78
CA GLY A 21 -31.73 -50.80 3.29
C GLY A 21 -31.00 -49.92 2.28
N THR A 22 -29.66 -50.01 2.26
CA THR A 22 -28.89 -49.46 1.14
C THR A 22 -29.00 -50.38 -0.09
N PRO A 23 -28.87 -49.83 -1.31
CA PRO A 23 -28.76 -50.65 -2.51
C PRO A 23 -27.61 -51.66 -2.40
N LYS A 24 -27.75 -52.78 -3.12
CA LYS A 24 -26.68 -53.78 -3.22
C LYS A 24 -25.40 -53.12 -3.74
N ASN A 25 -24.26 -53.42 -3.11
CA ASN A 25 -22.94 -52.88 -3.43
C ASN A 25 -22.80 -51.35 -3.28
N TYR A 26 -23.69 -50.69 -2.54
CA TYR A 26 -23.64 -49.23 -2.31
C TYR A 26 -22.27 -48.75 -1.80
N PHE A 27 -21.69 -49.50 -0.85
CA PHE A 27 -20.41 -49.16 -0.24
C PHE A 27 -19.21 -49.61 -1.07
N ASP A 28 -19.37 -50.62 -1.94
CA ASP A 28 -18.28 -51.14 -2.77
C ASP A 28 -17.89 -50.12 -3.85
N ASP A 29 -18.88 -49.48 -4.49
CA ASP A 29 -18.67 -48.48 -5.55
C ASP A 29 -18.56 -47.04 -5.01
N PHE A 30 -18.72 -46.84 -3.70
CA PHE A 30 -18.73 -45.51 -3.09
C PHE A 30 -17.42 -44.75 -3.34
N SER A 31 -16.29 -45.40 -3.09
CA SER A 31 -14.96 -44.80 -3.26
C SER A 31 -14.71 -44.35 -4.70
N ALA A 32 -15.12 -45.15 -5.67
CA ALA A 32 -14.98 -44.82 -7.09
C ALA A 32 -15.84 -43.60 -7.48
N ARG A 33 -17.07 -43.54 -6.98
CA ARG A 33 -17.98 -42.39 -7.19
C ARG A 33 -17.44 -41.11 -6.55
N MET A 34 -16.91 -41.21 -5.34
CA MET A 34 -16.34 -40.07 -4.63
C MET A 34 -15.09 -39.54 -5.34
N GLN A 35 -14.20 -40.43 -5.79
CA GLN A 35 -13.02 -40.04 -6.56
C GLN A 35 -13.38 -39.34 -7.86
N MET A 36 -14.36 -39.87 -8.61
CA MET A 36 -14.85 -39.25 -9.85
C MET A 36 -15.40 -37.85 -9.61
N GLN A 37 -16.10 -37.63 -8.49
CA GLN A 37 -16.63 -36.32 -8.13
C GLN A 37 -15.51 -35.33 -7.78
N ILE A 38 -14.50 -35.76 -7.02
CA ILE A 38 -13.33 -34.93 -6.68
C ILE A 38 -12.55 -34.54 -7.95
N GLU A 39 -12.35 -35.47 -8.88
CA GLU A 39 -11.66 -35.19 -10.14
C GLU A 39 -12.45 -34.22 -11.03
N ALA A 40 -13.77 -34.41 -11.14
CA ALA A 40 -14.63 -33.50 -11.88
C ALA A 40 -14.59 -32.07 -11.31
N GLU A 41 -14.60 -31.92 -9.98
CA GLU A 41 -14.49 -30.61 -9.32
C GLU A 41 -13.11 -29.97 -9.50
N LYS A 42 -12.04 -30.78 -9.49
CA LYS A 42 -10.66 -30.30 -9.73
C LYS A 42 -10.49 -29.76 -11.16
N HIS A 43 -11.04 -30.43 -12.17
CA HIS A 43 -10.94 -29.99 -13.56
C HIS A 43 -11.68 -28.67 -13.85
N VAL A 44 -12.72 -28.34 -13.07
CA VAL A 44 -13.44 -27.06 -13.16
C VAL A 44 -12.69 -25.90 -12.48
N ALA A 45 -11.74 -26.20 -11.58
CA ALA A 45 -10.87 -25.18 -11.00
C ALA A 45 -9.70 -24.83 -11.94
N ASP A 46 -9.17 -25.81 -12.67
CA ASP A 46 -8.00 -25.64 -13.55
C ASP A 46 -8.30 -24.97 -14.90
N ASN A 47 -9.56 -24.97 -15.35
CA ASN A 47 -9.95 -24.32 -16.62
C ASN A 47 -10.35 -22.84 -16.46
N LYS A 48 -9.99 -22.19 -15.36
CA LYS A 48 -10.16 -20.75 -15.21
C LYS A 48 -9.09 -20.03 -16.00
N GLU A 49 -9.30 -19.95 -17.32
CA GLU A 49 -8.50 -19.09 -18.19
C GLU A 49 -8.63 -17.64 -17.69
N PHE A 50 -7.61 -17.17 -16.98
CA PHE A 50 -7.50 -15.78 -16.60
C PHE A 50 -7.40 -14.97 -17.89
N LYS A 51 -8.47 -14.25 -18.24
CA LYS A 51 -8.50 -13.32 -19.37
C LYS A 51 -7.68 -12.08 -19.02
N ILE A 52 -6.36 -12.23 -19.00
CA ILE A 52 -5.36 -11.17 -18.73
C ILE A 52 -5.62 -9.95 -19.64
N ILE A 53 -6.13 -10.18 -20.85
CA ILE A 53 -6.49 -9.13 -21.81
C ILE A 53 -7.60 -8.19 -21.32
N ASN A 54 -8.46 -8.61 -20.38
CA ASN A 54 -9.47 -7.74 -19.79
C ASN A 54 -8.91 -6.89 -18.64
N LEU A 55 -7.77 -7.28 -18.05
CA LEU A 55 -7.08 -6.52 -17.02
C LEU A 55 -6.14 -5.45 -17.62
N LEU A 56 -5.56 -5.73 -18.80
CA LEU A 56 -4.71 -4.75 -19.51
C LEU A 56 -5.48 -3.62 -20.21
N LYS A 57 -6.75 -3.83 -20.58
CA LYS A 57 -7.59 -2.81 -21.24
C LYS A 57 -7.68 -1.49 -20.46
N PRO A 58 -7.99 -1.48 -19.15
CA PRO A 58 -8.02 -0.22 -18.38
C PRO A 58 -6.62 0.30 -18.01
N ALA A 59 -5.63 -0.58 -17.81
CA ALA A 59 -4.26 -0.16 -17.45
C ALA A 59 -3.54 0.60 -18.57
N LEU A 60 -3.93 0.39 -19.84
CA LEU A 60 -3.38 1.10 -20.99
C LEU A 60 -3.64 2.63 -20.93
N GLY A 61 -4.80 3.04 -20.40
CA GLY A 61 -5.14 4.45 -20.23
C GLY A 61 -4.26 5.14 -19.17
N LEU A 62 -3.92 4.42 -18.11
CA LEU A 62 -3.06 4.91 -17.02
C LEU A 62 -1.59 5.04 -17.47
N ALA A 63 -1.08 4.11 -18.27
CA ALA A 63 0.23 4.26 -18.89
C ALA A 63 0.29 5.46 -19.85
N ALA A 64 -0.78 5.69 -20.64
CA ALA A 64 -0.86 6.83 -21.55
C ALA A 64 -0.87 8.17 -20.82
N SER A 65 -1.50 8.29 -19.64
CA SER A 65 -1.46 9.54 -18.86
C SER A 65 -0.05 9.84 -18.35
N PHE A 66 0.69 8.83 -17.86
CA PHE A 66 2.09 9.02 -17.47
C PHE A 66 2.98 9.39 -18.66
N ALA A 67 2.76 8.75 -19.82
CA ALA A 67 3.50 9.08 -21.03
C ALA A 67 3.23 10.52 -21.50
N ILE A 68 1.98 11.00 -21.41
CA ILE A 68 1.63 12.39 -21.74
C ILE A 68 2.29 13.37 -20.78
N ILE A 69 2.27 13.10 -19.47
CA ILE A 69 2.95 13.95 -18.47
C ILE A 69 4.46 13.98 -18.75
N PHE A 70 5.07 12.82 -18.97
CA PHE A 70 6.50 12.73 -19.29
C PHE A 70 6.82 13.46 -20.60
N MET A 71 5.98 13.34 -21.61
CA MET A 71 6.10 14.05 -22.88
C MET A 71 5.96 15.57 -22.71
N LEU A 72 5.02 16.03 -21.88
CA LEU A 72 4.81 17.45 -21.56
C LEU A 72 5.97 18.06 -20.79
N VAL A 73 6.73 17.27 -20.03
CA VAL A 73 7.91 17.77 -19.28
C VAL A 73 9.18 17.62 -20.11
N TYR A 74 9.42 16.44 -20.69
CA TYR A 74 10.65 16.11 -21.40
C TYR A 74 10.83 16.90 -22.70
N ILE A 75 9.75 17.09 -23.49
CA ILE A 75 9.84 17.81 -24.76
C ILE A 75 10.24 19.27 -24.55
N PRO A 76 9.59 20.07 -23.69
CA PRO A 76 9.99 21.46 -23.53
C PRO A 76 11.34 21.63 -22.85
N LEU A 77 11.69 20.79 -21.86
CA LEU A 77 13.02 20.80 -21.24
C LEU A 77 14.12 20.58 -22.28
N LYS A 78 13.91 19.70 -23.26
CA LYS A 78 14.90 19.41 -24.30
C LYS A 78 14.89 20.42 -25.46
N THR A 79 13.72 20.93 -25.83
CA THR A 79 13.56 21.77 -27.03
C THR A 79 13.72 23.26 -26.75
N PHE A 80 13.39 23.76 -25.56
CA PHE A 80 13.38 25.20 -25.25
C PHE A 80 14.48 25.67 -24.30
N ILE A 81 15.23 24.76 -23.66
CA ILE A 81 16.34 25.14 -22.78
C ILE A 81 17.66 25.02 -23.57
N PRO A 82 18.18 26.12 -24.17
CA PRO A 82 19.59 26.13 -24.55
C PRO A 82 20.42 25.93 -23.28
N GLN A 83 21.50 25.14 -23.37
CA GLN A 83 22.50 24.95 -22.31
C GLN A 83 23.18 26.29 -21.95
N GLN A 84 22.46 27.18 -21.27
CA GLN A 84 22.94 28.45 -20.76
C GLN A 84 22.91 28.38 -19.24
N GLN A 85 24.11 28.09 -18.73
CA GLN A 85 24.70 28.51 -17.47
C GLN A 85 23.73 28.84 -16.34
N VAL A 86 23.80 27.99 -15.31
CA VAL A 86 23.29 28.18 -13.95
C VAL A 86 23.49 29.63 -13.53
N ILE A 87 22.40 30.38 -13.40
CA ILE A 87 22.42 31.74 -12.88
C ILE A 87 22.41 31.60 -11.35
N GLU A 88 23.59 31.75 -10.72
CA GLU A 88 23.70 32.14 -9.32
C GLU A 88 22.93 33.46 -9.14
N THR A 89 21.75 33.37 -8.53
CA THR A 89 21.06 34.56 -8.02
C THR A 89 21.35 34.64 -6.53
N THR A 90 22.45 35.28 -6.20
CA THR A 90 22.69 35.86 -4.87
C THR A 90 21.78 37.08 -4.73
N ALA A 91 20.56 36.85 -4.25
CA ALA A 91 19.71 37.92 -3.75
C ALA A 91 19.04 37.44 -2.46
N SER A 92 19.40 38.11 -1.37
CA SER A 92 18.77 38.04 -0.06
C SER A 92 17.28 38.40 -0.18
N ALA A 93 16.47 37.38 -0.42
CA ALA A 93 15.03 37.42 -0.27
C ALA A 93 14.68 36.71 1.04
N ASP A 94 13.87 37.37 1.86
CA ASP A 94 13.31 36.81 3.09
C ASP A 94 12.35 35.66 2.71
N TYR A 95 12.82 34.42 2.86
CA TYR A 95 12.05 33.22 2.50
C TYR A 95 11.17 32.81 3.67
N PRO A 96 9.84 32.65 3.50
CA PRO A 96 8.99 32.11 4.56
C PRO A 96 9.44 30.69 4.91
N ASP A 97 9.52 30.35 6.21
CA ASP A 97 10.09 29.10 6.75
C ASP A 97 9.67 27.81 6.01
N SER A 98 8.42 27.77 5.52
CA SER A 98 7.92 26.63 4.75
C SER A 98 8.67 26.37 3.43
N GLN A 99 9.22 27.40 2.78
CA GLN A 99 10.02 27.27 1.56
C GLN A 99 11.48 26.93 1.87
N MET A 100 11.99 27.33 3.04
CA MET A 100 13.33 26.95 3.50
C MET A 100 13.47 25.42 3.61
N HIS A 101 12.44 24.75 4.13
CA HIS A 101 12.43 23.29 4.24
C HIS A 101 12.52 22.58 2.89
N SER A 102 11.88 23.10 1.85
CA SER A 102 11.94 22.52 0.51
C SER A 102 13.30 22.72 -0.16
N ILE A 103 13.98 23.83 0.14
CA ILE A 103 15.33 24.10 -0.35
C ILE A 103 16.32 23.17 0.35
N LEU A 104 16.20 22.97 1.67
CA LEU A 104 17.05 22.04 2.42
C LEU A 104 16.94 20.59 1.92
N GLU A 105 15.72 20.13 1.61
CA GLU A 105 15.49 18.76 1.14
C GLU A 105 16.09 18.48 -0.24
N GLY A 106 16.23 19.52 -1.08
CA GLY A 106 16.82 19.41 -2.42
C GLY A 106 18.34 19.57 -2.47
N LEU A 107 18.98 19.94 -1.37
CA LEU A 107 20.43 20.12 -1.30
C LEU A 107 21.11 18.79 -1.04
N ASP A 108 22.06 18.44 -1.92
CA ASP A 108 22.98 17.33 -1.66
C ASP A 108 23.94 17.68 -0.52
N GLU A 109 24.35 16.68 0.26
CA GLU A 109 25.19 16.83 1.46
C GLU A 109 26.53 17.51 1.11
N SER A 110 27.09 17.20 -0.06
CA SER A 110 28.33 17.85 -0.55
C SER A 110 28.17 19.35 -0.81
N SER A 111 27.00 19.76 -1.30
CA SER A 111 26.67 21.17 -1.56
C SER A 111 26.36 21.92 -0.27
N PHE A 112 25.72 21.23 0.69
CA PHE A 112 25.52 21.74 2.04
C PHE A 112 26.86 22.02 2.75
N PHE A 113 27.79 21.07 2.70
CA PHE A 113 29.13 21.25 3.27
C PHE A 113 29.90 22.37 2.57
N SER A 114 29.81 22.48 1.25
CA SER A 114 30.42 23.60 0.51
C SER A 114 29.85 24.94 0.97
N LEU A 115 28.55 25.04 1.24
CA LEU A 115 27.89 26.26 1.72
C LEU A 115 28.33 26.64 3.14
N LEU A 116 28.47 25.64 4.02
CA LEU A 116 28.98 25.82 5.38
C LEU A 116 30.47 26.24 5.38
N GLU A 117 31.26 25.69 4.45
CA GLU A 117 32.68 26.00 4.28
C GLU A 117 32.90 27.34 3.57
N SER A 118 31.93 27.80 2.78
CA SER A 118 31.95 29.10 2.09
C SER A 118 31.70 30.29 3.04
N ASP A 119 31.15 30.05 4.23
CA ASP A 119 30.88 31.09 5.24
C ASP A 119 32.08 31.30 6.19
N ASP A 120 33.30 31.28 5.64
CA ASP A 120 34.51 31.79 6.30
C ASP A 120 34.55 33.34 6.34
N ASN A 121 33.41 33.99 6.04
CA ASN A 121 33.26 35.44 6.17
C ASN A 121 32.72 35.81 7.56
N GLY A 122 33.49 35.50 8.60
CA GLY A 122 33.53 36.29 9.84
C GLY A 122 32.25 36.42 10.67
N ASN A 123 31.17 35.68 10.40
CA ASN A 123 30.03 35.60 11.32
C ASN A 123 30.35 34.61 12.44
N THR A 124 31.30 35.02 13.29
CA THR A 124 31.51 34.39 14.59
C THR A 124 30.20 34.52 15.37
N PHE A 125 29.63 33.39 15.80
CA PHE A 125 28.48 33.36 16.70
C PHE A 125 28.67 34.39 17.82
N SER A 126 27.85 35.45 17.80
CA SER A 126 28.04 36.60 18.66
C SER A 126 27.34 36.38 20.00
N ASP A 127 27.77 37.11 21.02
CA ASP A 127 27.09 37.08 22.32
C ASP A 127 25.62 37.52 22.20
N ASP A 128 25.30 38.39 21.23
CA ASP A 128 23.93 38.81 20.96
C ASP A 128 23.08 37.68 20.36
N ASP A 129 23.66 36.85 19.49
CA ASP A 129 22.98 35.66 18.93
C ASP A 129 22.72 34.62 20.03
N LEU A 130 23.69 34.44 20.94
CA LEU A 130 23.54 33.57 22.10
C LEU A 130 22.41 34.06 23.02
N MET A 131 22.36 35.36 23.30
CA MET A 131 21.31 35.95 24.13
C MET A 131 19.93 35.85 23.49
N ALA A 132 19.82 36.05 22.17
CA ALA A 132 18.58 35.87 21.42
C ALA A 132 18.09 34.42 21.47
N TYR A 133 19.00 33.44 21.28
CA TYR A 133 18.67 32.03 21.37
C TYR A 133 18.20 31.64 22.78
N VAL A 134 18.96 32.04 23.81
CA VAL A 134 18.64 31.70 25.21
C VAL A 134 17.30 32.29 25.63
N SER A 135 17.04 33.56 25.29
CA SER A 135 15.76 34.21 25.64
C SER A 135 14.55 33.66 24.88
N THR A 136 14.75 33.13 23.68
CA THR A 136 13.66 32.56 22.87
C THR A 136 13.34 31.12 23.29
N ASN A 137 14.36 30.34 23.66
CA ASN A 137 14.20 28.91 23.93
C ASN A 137 14.11 28.55 25.41
N PHE A 138 14.57 29.43 26.31
CA PHE A 138 14.52 29.21 27.75
C PHE A 138 13.77 30.34 28.43
N SER A 139 12.87 29.98 29.35
CA SER A 139 12.23 30.97 30.22
C SER A 139 13.21 31.46 31.27
N THR A 140 13.04 32.71 31.73
CA THR A 140 13.90 33.29 32.79
C THR A 140 13.92 32.41 34.04
N TYR A 141 12.80 31.75 34.35
CA TYR A 141 12.70 30.83 35.48
C TYR A 141 13.61 29.60 35.32
N GLU A 142 13.62 28.96 34.15
CA GLU A 142 14.49 27.81 33.87
C GLU A 142 15.97 28.20 33.91
N ILE A 143 16.33 29.38 33.41
CA ILE A 143 17.70 29.89 33.47
C ILE A 143 18.17 30.01 34.93
N PHE A 144 17.33 30.55 35.82
CA PHE A 144 17.68 30.65 37.24
C PHE A 144 17.88 29.28 37.89
N GLU A 145 17.01 28.31 37.61
CA GLU A 145 17.11 26.95 38.16
C GLU A 145 18.44 26.26 37.79
N TYR A 146 18.97 26.51 36.59
CA TYR A 146 20.26 25.96 36.15
C TYR A 146 21.49 26.75 36.61
N THR A 147 21.33 27.97 37.11
CA THR A 147 22.45 28.82 37.56
C THR A 147 22.63 28.86 39.08
N GLU A 148 21.72 28.26 39.85
CA GLU A 148 21.79 28.16 41.33
C GLU A 148 22.38 26.81 41.83
N GLU A 149 23.29 26.20 41.07
CA GLU A 149 24.25 25.19 41.56
C GLU A 149 25.69 25.72 41.51
#